data_AF-A0A3C1UCJ0-F1
#
_entry.id   AF-A0A3C1UCJ0-F1
#
_cell.length_a   1.000
_cell.length_b   1.000
_cell.length_c   1.000
_cell.angle_alpha   90.00
_cell.angle_beta   90.00
_cell.angle_gamma   90.00
#
_symmetry.space_group_name_H-M   'P 1'
#
loop_
_entity.id
_entity.type
_entity.pdbx_description
1 polymer ?
#
loop_
_entity_poly.entity_id
_entity_poly.type
_entity_poly.pdbx_seq_one_letter_code
_entity_poly.pdbx_strand_id
1 'polypeptide(L)'
;MLGIKRLNTFMLQTFLPQFCMTFVIVVFILLMQFLFRYINDLVGRGLEIHVLAELFFYAALSFIPMALPLAILLASLMTFGNLGEHVELTALKSAGISLVRVMKSLIIFIVLVAIGAFFFQNDVLPKTQVKMYTLLFSARQT
;
A
#
# COMPACT_ATOMS: atom_id res chain seq x y z
N MET A 1 -11.88 -29.15 15.24
CA MET A 1 -11.85 -27.67 15.20
C MET A 1 -10.45 -27.03 15.02
N LEU A 2 -9.33 -27.76 15.18
CA LEU A 2 -7.96 -27.20 15.06
C LEU A 2 -7.49 -26.85 13.63
N GLY A 3 -8.01 -27.54 12.59
CA GLY A 3 -7.58 -27.30 11.20
C GLY A 3 -7.97 -25.94 10.62
N ILE A 4 -9.10 -25.37 11.08
CA ILE A 4 -9.61 -24.06 10.59
C ILE A 4 -8.67 -22.92 11.00
N LYS A 5 -8.07 -23.01 12.19
CA LYS A 5 -7.12 -22.00 12.68
C LYS A 5 -5.81 -22.03 11.89
N ARG A 6 -5.27 -23.22 11.58
CA ARG A 6 -4.00 -23.34 10.84
C ARG A 6 -4.09 -22.82 9.41
N LEU A 7 -5.19 -23.08 8.71
CA LEU A 7 -5.38 -22.55 7.35
C LEU A 7 -5.45 -21.02 7.33
N ASN A 8 -6.21 -20.42 8.25
CA ASN A 8 -6.31 -18.96 8.35
C ASN A 8 -4.96 -18.33 8.73
N THR A 9 -4.23 -18.93 9.68
CA THR A 9 -2.89 -18.47 10.07
C THR A 9 -1.90 -18.59 8.92
N PHE A 10 -1.93 -19.68 8.15
CA PHE A 10 -1.08 -19.86 6.97
C PHE A 10 -1.35 -18.78 5.92
N MET A 11 -2.63 -18.56 5.58
CA MET A 11 -3.01 -17.51 4.61
C MET A 11 -2.59 -16.12 5.06
N LEU A 12 -2.73 -15.80 6.34
CA LEU A 12 -2.27 -14.53 6.92
C LEU A 12 -0.74 -14.42 6.89
N GLN A 13 -0.01 -15.49 7.23
CA GLN A 13 1.46 -15.50 7.19
C GLN A 13 2.01 -15.36 5.77
N THR A 14 1.32 -15.85 4.74
CA THR A 14 1.74 -15.67 3.36
C THR A 14 1.37 -14.27 2.83
N PHE A 15 0.18 -13.77 3.17
CA PHE A 15 -0.30 -12.49 2.66
C PHE A 15 0.38 -11.29 3.31
N LEU A 16 0.61 -11.30 4.62
CA LEU A 16 1.07 -10.12 5.37
C LEU A 16 2.49 -9.67 4.95
N PRO A 17 3.48 -10.56 4.77
CA PRO A 17 4.79 -10.20 4.23
C PRO A 17 4.71 -9.70 2.79
N GLN A 18 3.89 -10.38 1.95
CA GLN A 18 3.70 -10.01 0.54
C GLN A 18 3.09 -8.61 0.43
N PHE A 19 2.11 -8.30 1.27
CA PHE A 19 1.49 -6.98 1.36
C PHE A 19 2.48 -5.92 1.80
N CYS A 20 3.25 -6.15 2.86
CA CYS A 20 4.25 -5.20 3.34
C CYS A 20 5.33 -4.91 2.27
N MET A 21 5.89 -5.93 1.62
CA MET A 21 6.86 -5.72 0.54
C MET A 21 6.25 -4.92 -0.60
N THR A 22 5.08 -5.34 -1.09
CA THR A 22 4.41 -4.69 -2.22
C THR A 22 4.07 -3.24 -1.90
N PHE A 23 3.61 -2.96 -0.68
CA PHE A 23 3.30 -1.61 -0.23
C PHE A 23 4.53 -0.70 -0.24
N VAL A 24 5.66 -1.18 0.30
CA VAL A 24 6.93 -0.42 0.29
C VAL A 24 7.39 -0.16 -1.15
N ILE A 25 7.32 -1.16 -2.02
CA ILE A 25 7.71 -1.03 -3.43
C ILE A 25 6.83 0.00 -4.15
N VAL A 26 5.51 -0.06 -3.98
CA VAL A 26 4.58 0.88 -4.64
C VAL A 26 4.80 2.31 -4.14
N VAL A 27 4.94 2.52 -2.83
CA VAL A 27 5.24 3.85 -2.26
C VAL A 27 6.56 4.38 -2.81
N PHE A 28 7.59 3.53 -2.89
CA PHE A 28 8.90 3.90 -3.44
C PHE A 28 8.81 4.30 -4.92
N ILE A 29 8.10 3.53 -5.75
CA ILE A 29 7.90 3.83 -7.16
C ILE A 29 7.17 5.17 -7.35
N LEU A 30 6.10 5.42 -6.58
CA LEU A 30 5.36 6.68 -6.64
C LEU A 30 6.23 7.87 -6.21
N LEU A 31 7.08 7.69 -5.20
CA LEU A 31 8.00 8.72 -4.74
C LEU A 31 9.07 9.03 -5.78
N MET A 32 9.60 8.03 -6.47
CA MET A 32 10.53 8.23 -7.59
C MET A 32 9.83 8.91 -8.78
N GLN A 33 8.59 8.53 -9.10
CA GLN A 33 7.80 9.20 -10.13
C GLN A 33 7.61 10.69 -9.83
N PHE A 34 7.35 11.02 -8.56
CA PHE A 34 7.27 12.40 -8.09
C PHE A 34 8.62 13.12 -8.23
N LEU A 35 9.72 12.48 -7.83
CA LEU A 35 11.06 13.05 -7.95
C LEU A 35 11.37 13.41 -9.40
N PHE A 36 11.15 12.49 -10.36
CA PHE A 36 11.36 12.76 -11.78
C PHE A 36 10.48 13.90 -12.32
N ARG A 37 9.24 14.02 -11.83
CA ARG A 37 8.33 15.08 -12.28
C ARG A 37 8.73 16.45 -11.77
N TYR A 38 9.18 16.54 -10.52
CA TYR A 38 9.54 17.81 -9.90
C TYR A 38 11.04 18.12 -9.99
N ILE A 39 11.88 17.23 -10.52
CA ILE A 39 13.33 17.45 -10.62
C ILE A 39 13.66 18.74 -11.38
N ASN A 40 12.90 19.06 -12.43
CA ASN A 40 13.13 20.27 -13.25
C ASN A 40 12.65 21.56 -12.55
N ASP A 41 11.67 21.48 -11.65
CA ASP A 41 11.18 22.64 -10.87
C ASP A 41 12.00 22.85 -9.58
N LEU A 42 12.61 21.79 -9.06
CA LEU A 42 13.42 21.79 -7.83
C LEU A 42 14.89 22.11 -8.11
N VAL A 43 15.44 21.62 -9.22
CA VAL A 43 16.82 21.88 -9.65
C VAL A 43 16.87 23.24 -10.33
N GLY A 44 17.09 24.29 -9.53
CA GLY A 44 17.30 25.65 -10.04
C GLY A 44 16.81 26.78 -9.13
N ARG A 45 16.00 26.49 -8.10
CA ARG A 45 15.38 27.51 -7.23
C ARG A 45 16.14 27.83 -5.93
N GLY A 46 17.36 27.33 -5.73
CA GLY A 46 18.16 27.65 -4.52
C GLY A 46 17.50 27.23 -3.20
N LEU A 47 16.57 26.27 -3.24
CA LEU A 47 15.84 25.79 -2.07
C LEU A 47 16.78 25.05 -1.11
N GLU A 48 16.72 25.39 0.17
CA GLU A 48 17.44 24.66 1.22
C GLU A 48 17.03 23.18 1.22
N ILE A 49 18.03 22.30 1.34
CA ILE A 49 17.87 20.83 1.37
C ILE A 49 16.86 20.39 2.44
N HIS A 50 16.70 21.19 3.51
CA HIS A 50 15.72 20.93 4.56
C HIS A 50 14.27 21.05 4.09
N VAL A 51 13.94 22.08 3.30
CA VAL A 51 12.60 22.29 2.73
C VAL A 51 12.29 21.20 1.68
N LEU A 52 13.31 20.79 0.92
CA LEU A 52 13.18 19.69 -0.03
C LEU A 52 12.83 18.38 0.69
N ALA A 53 13.50 18.06 1.80
CA ALA A 53 13.23 16.86 2.58
C ALA A 53 11.83 16.85 3.22
N GLU A 54 11.37 17.98 3.76
CA GLU A 54 9.98 18.10 4.25
C GLU A 54 8.96 17.88 3.11
N LEU A 55 9.22 18.44 1.93
CA LEU A 55 8.34 18.30 0.77
C LEU A 55 8.27 16.84 0.29
N PHE A 56 9.39 16.12 0.30
CA PHE A 56 9.41 14.67 0.04
C PHE A 56 8.63 13.87 1.07
N PHE A 57 8.76 14.21 2.35
CA PHE A 57 8.06 13.52 3.43
C PHE A 57 6.54 13.72 3.31
N TYR A 58 6.08 14.96 3.10
CA TYR A 58 4.66 15.24 2.86
C TYR A 58 4.13 14.61 1.57
N ALA A 59 4.92 14.60 0.49
CA ALA A 59 4.56 13.92 -0.75
C ALA A 59 4.38 12.41 -0.52
N ALA A 60 5.31 11.76 0.19
CA ALA A 60 5.19 10.35 0.56
C ALA A 60 3.89 10.07 1.30
N LEU A 61 3.54 10.89 2.30
CA LEU A 61 2.30 10.75 3.06
C LEU A 61 1.04 10.93 2.19
N SER A 62 1.07 11.85 1.22
CA SER A 62 -0.03 12.06 0.26
C SER A 62 -0.23 10.89 -0.70
N PHE A 63 0.81 10.09 -0.96
CA PHE A 63 0.71 8.91 -1.84
C PHE A 63 0.24 7.64 -1.14
N ILE A 64 0.36 7.52 0.19
CA ILE A 64 -0.11 6.35 0.97
C ILE A 64 -1.54 5.91 0.63
N PRO A 65 -2.55 6.81 0.56
CA PRO A 65 -3.93 6.44 0.25
C PRO A 65 -4.12 5.88 -1.16
N MET A 66 -3.29 6.30 -2.12
CA MET A 66 -3.31 5.79 -3.49
C MET A 66 -2.48 4.50 -3.61
N ALA A 67 -1.39 4.39 -2.86
CA ALA A 67 -0.54 3.22 -2.79
C ALA A 67 -1.23 2.03 -2.12
N LEU A 68 -2.07 2.27 -1.10
CA LEU A 68 -2.82 1.24 -0.38
C LEU A 68 -3.65 0.32 -1.29
N PRO A 69 -4.61 0.82 -2.11
CA PRO A 69 -5.42 -0.04 -2.98
C PRO A 69 -4.58 -0.74 -4.04
N LEU A 70 -3.56 -0.08 -4.60
CA LEU A 70 -2.64 -0.68 -5.57
C LEU A 70 -1.83 -1.83 -4.95
N ALA A 71 -1.32 -1.64 -3.74
CA ALA A 71 -0.55 -2.64 -3.02
C ALA A 71 -1.42 -3.84 -2.63
N ILE A 72 -2.67 -3.63 -2.23
CA ILE A 72 -3.62 -4.71 -1.92
C ILE A 72 -3.88 -5.56 -3.17
N LEU A 73 -4.13 -4.93 -4.33
CA LEU A 73 -4.38 -5.63 -5.57
C LEU A 73 -3.18 -6.48 -5.97
N LEU A 74 -1.99 -5.88 -6.03
CA LEU A 74 -0.75 -6.58 -6.40
C LEU A 74 -0.40 -7.70 -5.42
N ALA A 75 -0.48 -7.45 -4.10
CA ALA A 75 -0.21 -8.45 -3.09
C ALA A 75 -1.21 -9.63 -3.14
N SER A 76 -2.48 -9.35 -3.41
CA SER A 76 -3.50 -10.40 -3.59
C SER A 76 -3.21 -11.27 -4.81
N LEU A 77 -2.85 -10.64 -5.94
CA LEU A 77 -2.48 -11.34 -7.16
C LEU A 77 -1.26 -12.23 -6.94
N MET A 78 -0.20 -11.69 -6.33
CA MET A 78 1.01 -12.46 -6.05
C MET A 78 0.77 -13.59 -5.05
N THR A 79 -0.06 -13.37 -4.02
CA THR A 79 -0.41 -14.41 -3.04
C THR A 79 -1.16 -15.56 -3.72
N PHE A 80 -2.22 -15.27 -4.47
CA PHE A 80 -2.96 -16.32 -5.19
C PHE A 80 -2.17 -16.94 -6.33
N GLY A 81 -1.30 -16.17 -6.99
CA GLY A 81 -0.37 -16.66 -8.01
C GLY A 81 0.61 -17.68 -7.44
N ASN A 82 1.25 -17.35 -6.32
CA ASN A 82 2.22 -18.23 -5.65
C ASN A 82 1.55 -19.53 -5.13
N LEU A 83 0.34 -19.42 -4.56
CA LEU A 83 -0.43 -20.58 -4.13
C LEU A 83 -0.89 -21.47 -5.30
N GLY A 84 -1.10 -20.89 -6.49
CA GLY A 84 -1.41 -21.61 -7.71
C GLY A 84 -0.18 -22.33 -8.29
N GLU A 85 0.98 -21.65 -8.30
CA GLU A 85 2.25 -22.18 -8.80
C GLU A 85 2.75 -23.37 -7.98
N HIS A 86 2.64 -23.29 -6.66
CA HIS A 86 3.00 -24.39 -5.76
C HIS A 86 1.93 -25.49 -5.64
N VAL A 87 0.84 -25.42 -6.43
CA VAL A 87 -0.26 -26.40 -6.43
C VAL A 87 -0.96 -26.53 -5.05
N GLU A 88 -0.65 -25.65 -4.10
CA GLU A 88 -1.25 -25.63 -2.75
C GLU A 88 -2.75 -25.37 -2.83
N LEU A 89 -3.16 -24.47 -3.73
CA LEU A 89 -4.56 -24.13 -3.96
C LEU A 89 -5.35 -25.33 -4.52
N THR A 90 -4.70 -26.14 -5.35
CA THR A 90 -5.27 -27.39 -5.91
C THR A 90 -5.32 -28.49 -4.86
N ALA A 91 -4.29 -28.62 -4.02
CA ALA A 91 -4.24 -29.58 -2.91
C ALA A 91 -5.34 -29.29 -1.88
N LEU A 92 -5.55 -28.01 -1.53
CA LEU A 92 -6.63 -27.57 -0.64
C LEU A 92 -8.02 -27.93 -1.20
N LYS A 93 -8.22 -27.73 -2.52
CA LYS A 93 -9.47 -28.07 -3.19
C LYS A 93 -9.71 -29.59 -3.22
N SER A 94 -8.67 -30.39 -3.46
CA SER A 94 -8.73 -31.85 -3.42
C SER A 94 -8.95 -32.42 -2.01
N ALA A 95 -8.51 -31.71 -0.97
CA ALA A 95 -8.77 -32.04 0.43
C ALA A 95 -10.21 -31.69 0.89
N GLY A 96 -11.10 -31.25 -0.02
CA GLY A 96 -12.49 -30.91 0.27
C GLY A 96 -12.68 -29.53 0.91
N ILE A 97 -11.64 -28.68 0.94
CA ILE A 97 -11.75 -27.31 1.46
C ILE A 97 -12.19 -26.41 0.30
N SER A 98 -13.33 -25.74 0.46
CA SER A 98 -13.82 -24.81 -0.56
C SER A 98 -12.89 -23.59 -0.70
N LEU A 99 -12.61 -23.19 -1.94
CA LEU A 99 -11.79 -22.00 -2.24
C LEU A 99 -12.35 -20.74 -1.58
N VAL A 100 -13.67 -20.61 -1.54
CA VAL A 100 -14.37 -19.50 -0.88
C VAL A 100 -14.00 -19.38 0.61
N ARG A 101 -13.72 -20.51 1.28
CA ARG A 101 -13.29 -20.52 2.69
C ARG A 101 -11.88 -19.95 2.84
N VAL A 102 -10.98 -20.23 1.91
CA VAL A 102 -9.62 -19.66 1.86
C VAL A 102 -9.70 -18.14 1.65
N MET A 103 -10.53 -17.71 0.70
CA MET A 103 -10.72 -16.29 0.39
C MET A 103 -11.34 -15.51 1.56
N LYS A 104 -12.18 -16.13 2.39
CA LYS A 104 -12.82 -15.48 3.54
C LYS A 104 -11.80 -14.87 4.52
N SER A 105 -10.66 -15.54 4.76
CA SER A 105 -9.62 -15.03 5.67
C SER A 105 -8.96 -13.76 5.12
N LEU A 106 -8.74 -13.72 3.79
CA LEU A 106 -8.19 -12.55 3.11
C LEU A 106 -9.18 -11.38 3.09
N ILE A 107 -10.46 -11.65 2.83
CA ILE A 107 -11.51 -10.63 2.83
C ILE A 107 -11.60 -9.94 4.20
N ILE A 108 -11.57 -10.70 5.30
CA ILE A 108 -11.61 -10.10 6.65
C ILE A 108 -10.40 -9.19 6.89
N PHE A 109 -9.20 -9.61 6.46
CA PHE A 109 -8.00 -8.79 6.57
C PHE A 109 -8.09 -7.52 5.73
N ILE A 110 -8.53 -7.64 4.46
CA ILE A 110 -8.68 -6.49 3.54
C ILE A 110 -9.72 -5.50 4.06
N VAL A 111 -10.83 -5.97 4.64
CA VAL A 111 -11.84 -5.09 5.24
C VAL A 111 -11.25 -4.33 6.44
N LEU A 112 -10.44 -4.98 7.27
CA LEU A 112 -9.78 -4.33 8.41
C LEU A 112 -8.77 -3.27 7.94
N VAL A 113 -7.97 -3.59 6.91
CA VAL A 113 -7.06 -2.63 6.26
C VAL A 113 -7.83 -1.49 5.60
N ALA A 114 -8.96 -1.77 4.95
CA ALA A 114 -9.80 -0.76 4.31
C ALA A 114 -10.42 0.21 5.33
N ILE A 115 -10.82 -0.26 6.51
CA ILE A 115 -11.29 0.61 7.60
C ILE A 115 -10.14 1.49 8.09
N GLY A 116 -8.94 0.93 8.29
CA GLY A 116 -7.75 1.70 8.65
C GLY A 116 -7.38 2.75 7.60
N ALA A 117 -7.44 2.37 6.32
CA ALA A 117 -7.22 3.25 5.19
C ALA A 117 -8.27 4.35 5.12
N PHE A 118 -9.54 4.03 5.37
CA PHE A 118 -10.64 4.99 5.41
C PHE A 118 -10.44 6.02 6.53
N PHE A 119 -10.03 5.60 7.74
CA PHE A 119 -9.66 6.52 8.82
C PHE A 119 -8.47 7.40 8.43
N PHE A 120 -7.43 6.83 7.83
CA PHE A 120 -6.29 7.60 7.33
C PHE A 120 -6.73 8.62 6.26
N GLN A 121 -7.65 8.22 5.39
CA GLN A 121 -8.17 9.06 4.32
C GLN A 121 -9.13 10.14 4.82
N ASN A 122 -9.83 9.90 5.93
CA ASN A 122 -10.77 10.85 6.52
C ASN A 122 -10.08 11.88 7.44
N ASP A 123 -9.09 11.45 8.23
CA ASP A 123 -8.42 12.32 9.21
C ASP A 123 -7.10 12.92 8.73
N VAL A 124 -6.29 12.15 7.97
CA VAL A 124 -4.94 12.55 7.57
C VAL A 124 -4.95 13.20 6.18
N LEU A 125 -5.74 12.70 5.23
CA LEU A 125 -5.81 13.26 3.87
C LEU A 125 -6.16 14.76 3.82
N PRO A 126 -7.19 15.28 4.52
CA PRO A 126 -7.49 16.70 4.46
C PRO A 126 -6.37 17.54 5.08
N LYS A 127 -5.70 17.06 6.13
CA LYS A 127 -4.58 17.76 6.76
C LYS A 127 -3.33 17.78 5.88
N THR A 128 -3.02 16.67 5.20
CA THR A 128 -1.85 16.56 4.31
C THR A 128 -2.07 17.26 2.96
N GLN A 129 -3.26 17.16 2.37
CA GLN A 129 -3.61 17.86 1.13
C GLN A 129 -3.57 19.37 1.33
N VAL A 130 -4.18 19.90 2.40
CA VAL A 130 -4.16 21.34 2.67
C VAL A 130 -2.73 21.84 2.88
N LYS A 131 -1.87 21.08 3.59
CA LYS A 131 -0.45 21.43 3.76
C LYS A 131 0.36 21.37 2.47
N MET A 132 0.11 20.38 1.62
CA MET A 132 0.75 20.25 0.30
C MET A 132 0.36 21.40 -0.64
N TYR A 133 -0.90 21.82 -0.65
CA TYR A 133 -1.35 22.99 -1.41
C TYR A 133 -0.79 24.30 -0.85
N THR A 134 -0.72 24.49 0.47
CA THR A 134 -0.08 25.70 1.05
C THR A 134 1.42 25.76 0.78
N LEU A 135 2.15 24.64 0.82
CA LEU A 135 3.59 24.62 0.51
C LEU A 135 3.87 24.86 -0.98
N LEU A 136 3.06 24.28 -1.89
CA LEU A 136 3.17 24.55 -3.33
C LEU A 136 2.82 26.01 -3.69
N PHE A 137 1.88 26.64 -2.98
CA PHE A 137 1.56 28.05 -3.21
C PHE A 137 2.64 28.99 -2.65
N SER A 138 3.19 28.68 -1.47
CA SER A 138 4.25 29.47 -0.83
C SER A 138 5.55 29.42 -1.63
N ALA A 139 5.94 28.24 -2.14
CA ALA A 139 7.12 28.06 -3.01
C ALA A 139 6.96 28.66 -4.41
N ARG A 140 5.74 29.06 -4.80
CA ARG A 140 5.45 29.77 -6.06
C ARG A 140 5.45 31.30 -5.90
N GLN A 141 5.34 31.81 -4.67
CA GLN A 141 5.13 33.24 -4.40
C GLN A 141 6.40 33.99 -3.97
N THR A 142 7.48 33.27 -3.67
CA THR A 142 8.87 33.77 -3.67
C THR A 142 9.57 33.34 -4.94
#